data_AF-A0A7C3YDW9-F1
#
_entry.id   AF-A0A7C3YDW9-F1
#
_cell.length_a   1.000
_cell.length_b   1.000
_cell.length_c   1.000
_cell.angle_alpha   90.00
_cell.angle_beta   90.00
_cell.angle_gamma   90.00
#
_symmetry.space_group_name_H-M   'P 1'
#
loop_
_entity.id
_entity.type
_entity.pdbx_description
1 polymer ?
#
loop_
_entity_poly.entity_id
_entity_poly.type
_entity_poly.pdbx_seq_one_letter_code
_entity_poly.pdbx_strand_id
1 'polypeptide(L)'
;SKLSPLRMGTTGFALGMSGFKGIRDFRGKRDIYGKKILMTAMNLADALATAAHIFMGEGDDLVPFVLIRGAPVEMGQFNPDELKIEPEKCAYFRPLYLSRLTERSTS
;
A
#
# COMPACT_ATOMS: atom_id res chain seq x y z
N SER A 1 2.92 -12.07 5.00
CA SER A 1 3.05 -10.76 5.67
C SER A 1 4.29 -10.03 5.16
N LYS A 2 4.50 -8.76 5.53
CA LYS A 2 5.67 -7.94 5.17
C LYS A 2 6.41 -7.40 6.39
N LEU A 3 7.70 -7.14 6.22
CA LEU A 3 8.52 -6.34 7.12
C LEU A 3 8.46 -4.87 6.69
N SER A 4 8.59 -3.96 7.65
CA SER A 4 8.70 -2.52 7.37
C SER A 4 10.04 -2.00 7.90
N PRO A 5 10.79 -1.21 7.12
CA PRO A 5 12.07 -0.67 7.56
C PRO A 5 11.96 0.05 8.90
N LEU A 6 12.95 -0.19 9.78
CA LEU A 6 13.07 0.43 11.11
C LEU A 6 11.90 0.13 12.06
N ARG A 7 11.14 -0.95 11.83
CA ARG A 7 10.06 -1.42 12.70
C ARG A 7 10.19 -2.91 12.97
N MET A 8 10.00 -3.31 14.23
CA MET A 8 10.00 -4.70 14.63
C MET A 8 8.63 -5.34 14.36
N GLY A 9 8.63 -6.61 13.93
CA GLY A 9 7.43 -7.38 13.65
C GLY A 9 6.98 -7.37 12.19
N THR A 10 6.00 -8.22 11.88
CA THR A 10 5.38 -8.35 10.55
C THR A 10 4.01 -7.68 10.52
N THR A 11 3.55 -7.32 9.32
CA THR A 11 2.21 -6.78 9.08
C THR A 11 1.58 -7.45 7.87
N GLY A 12 0.25 -7.56 7.85
CA GLY A 12 -0.49 -7.96 6.66
C GLY A 12 -0.32 -6.92 5.54
N PHE A 13 -0.35 -7.36 4.29
CA PHE A 13 -0.37 -6.47 3.15
C PHE A 13 -1.09 -7.13 1.97
N ALA A 14 -1.62 -6.33 1.06
CA ALA A 14 -2.34 -6.80 -0.10
C ALA A 14 -1.36 -7.19 -1.22
N LEU A 15 -1.44 -8.43 -1.68
CA LEU A 15 -0.76 -8.89 -2.90
C LEU A 15 -1.53 -8.54 -4.17
N GLY A 16 -2.85 -8.40 -4.05
CA GLY A 16 -3.76 -8.06 -5.12
C GLY A 16 -5.10 -7.62 -4.57
N MET A 17 -5.90 -7.02 -5.45
CA MET A 17 -7.24 -6.54 -5.12
C MET A 17 -8.15 -6.59 -6.33
N SER A 18 -9.46 -6.62 -6.06
CA SER A 18 -10.50 -6.55 -7.08
C SER A 18 -11.79 -6.04 -6.45
N GLY A 19 -12.64 -5.39 -7.25
CA GLY A 19 -13.98 -4.97 -6.84
C GLY A 19 -14.05 -3.68 -6.03
N PHE A 20 -12.92 -3.05 -5.68
CA PHE A 20 -12.89 -1.77 -4.99
C PHE A 20 -11.62 -0.97 -5.32
N LYS A 21 -11.65 0.33 -5.04
CA LYS A 21 -10.51 1.25 -5.24
C LYS A 21 -9.51 1.10 -4.09
N GLY A 22 -8.30 0.64 -4.40
CA GLY A 22 -7.24 0.40 -3.42
C GLY A 22 -6.57 1.66 -2.93
N ILE A 23 -6.46 2.68 -3.79
CA ILE A 23 -5.84 3.96 -3.42
C ILE A 23 -6.89 5.05 -3.28
N ARG A 24 -6.97 5.62 -2.07
CA ARG A 24 -7.72 6.86 -1.84
C ARG A 24 -6.79 8.04 -1.94
N ASP A 25 -6.92 8.77 -3.03
CA ASP A 25 -6.18 10.01 -3.25
C ASP A 25 -6.86 11.20 -2.55
N PHE A 26 -6.09 11.89 -1.70
CA PHE A 26 -6.52 13.13 -1.04
C PHE A 26 -5.89 14.37 -1.66
N ARG A 27 -4.94 14.21 -2.59
CA ARG A 27 -4.24 15.32 -3.23
C ARG A 27 -5.25 16.21 -3.95
N GLY A 28 -5.08 17.52 -3.78
CA GLY A 28 -6.00 18.52 -4.33
C GLY A 28 -7.22 18.83 -3.48
N LYS A 29 -7.59 17.97 -2.51
CA LYS A 29 -8.65 18.29 -1.53
C LYS A 29 -8.17 19.32 -0.51
N ARG A 30 -9.12 19.94 0.19
CA ARG A 30 -8.84 20.83 1.32
C ARG A 30 -8.99 20.07 2.63
N ASP A 31 -8.10 20.34 3.58
CA ASP A 31 -8.22 19.88 4.96
C ASP A 31 -9.26 20.71 5.74
N ILE A 32 -9.43 20.39 7.01
CA ILE A 32 -10.35 21.09 7.93
C ILE A 32 -9.97 22.57 8.18
N TYR A 33 -8.76 22.98 7.84
CA TYR A 33 -8.26 24.36 7.94
C TYR A 33 -8.25 25.06 6.56
N GLY A 34 -8.83 24.45 5.53
CA GLY A 34 -8.88 24.98 4.18
C GLY A 34 -7.56 24.89 3.41
N LYS A 35 -6.52 24.25 3.95
CA LYS A 35 -5.22 24.07 3.26
C LYS A 35 -5.30 22.93 2.25
N LYS A 36 -4.66 23.10 1.09
CA LYS A 36 -4.63 22.09 0.03
C LYS A 36 -3.71 20.94 0.40
N ILE A 37 -4.21 19.71 0.30
CA ILE A 37 -3.42 18.49 0.50
C ILE A 37 -2.55 18.26 -0.74
N LEU A 38 -1.24 18.12 -0.55
CA LEU A 38 -0.27 18.03 -1.66
C LEU A 38 0.16 16.60 -2.00
N MET A 39 0.32 15.73 -1.00
CA MET A 39 1.00 14.43 -1.18
C MET A 39 0.16 13.21 -0.80
N THR A 40 -0.81 13.36 0.10
CA THR A 40 -1.41 12.21 0.79
C THR A 40 -2.24 11.33 -0.15
N ALA A 41 -1.83 10.07 -0.26
CA ALA A 41 -2.59 8.97 -0.85
C ALA A 41 -2.62 7.81 0.17
N MET A 42 -3.81 7.30 0.47
CA MET A 42 -4.01 6.23 1.44
C MET A 42 -4.16 4.90 0.72
N ASN A 43 -3.36 3.90 1.11
CA ASN A 43 -3.49 2.53 0.62
C ASN A 43 -4.55 1.77 1.44
N LEU A 44 -5.79 1.80 0.96
CA LEU A 44 -6.93 1.11 1.57
C LEU A 44 -6.79 -0.41 1.47
N ALA A 45 -6.22 -0.92 0.38
CA ALA A 45 -6.03 -2.37 0.21
C ALA A 45 -5.11 -2.94 1.30
N ASP A 46 -3.96 -2.32 1.53
CA ASP A 46 -3.04 -2.72 2.61
C ASP A 46 -3.64 -2.51 4.00
N ALA A 47 -4.42 -1.44 4.20
CA ALA A 47 -5.08 -1.19 5.49
C ALA A 47 -6.09 -2.30 5.83
N LEU A 48 -6.91 -2.72 4.84
CA LEU A 48 -7.84 -3.83 5.01
C LEU A 48 -7.13 -5.16 5.20
N ALA A 49 -6.07 -5.42 4.41
CA ALA A 49 -5.26 -6.63 4.57
C ALA A 49 -4.57 -6.70 5.93
N THR A 50 -4.07 -5.57 6.44
CA THR A 50 -3.49 -5.48 7.79
C THR A 50 -4.54 -5.77 8.87
N ALA A 51 -5.74 -5.21 8.73
CA ALA A 51 -6.84 -5.45 9.67
C ALA A 51 -7.27 -6.93 9.67
N ALA A 52 -7.40 -7.54 8.48
CA ALA A 52 -7.70 -8.96 8.35
C ALA A 52 -6.61 -9.85 8.99
N HIS A 53 -5.34 -9.48 8.79
CA HIS A 53 -4.20 -10.26 9.28
C HIS A 53 -4.20 -10.48 10.80
N ILE A 54 -4.76 -9.54 11.58
CA ILE A 54 -4.92 -9.68 13.04
C ILE A 54 -5.75 -10.92 13.38
N PHE A 55 -6.80 -11.22 12.60
CA PHE A 55 -7.68 -12.35 12.82
C PHE A 55 -7.19 -13.63 12.15
N MET A 56 -6.42 -13.50 11.07
CA MET A 56 -5.82 -14.65 10.39
C MET A 56 -4.72 -15.30 11.23
N GLY A 57 -4.02 -14.49 12.03
CA GLY A 57 -2.84 -14.92 12.76
C GLY A 57 -1.64 -15.16 11.86
N GLU A 58 -0.54 -15.62 12.46
CA GLU A 58 0.70 -16.00 11.78
C GLU A 58 1.13 -17.44 12.13
N GLY A 59 0.37 -18.11 13.02
CA GLY A 59 0.70 -19.43 13.55
C GLY A 59 -0.28 -20.52 13.11
N ASP A 60 -0.75 -21.28 14.08
CA ASP A 60 -1.72 -22.37 13.95
C ASP A 60 -3.18 -21.90 14.09
N ASP A 61 -3.43 -20.60 13.92
CA ASP A 61 -4.75 -19.97 14.06
C ASP A 61 -5.79 -20.52 13.05
N LEU A 62 -5.32 -21.06 11.91
CA LEU A 62 -6.16 -21.73 10.89
C LEU A 62 -7.33 -20.89 10.35
N VAL A 63 -7.19 -19.55 10.33
CA VAL A 63 -8.18 -18.61 9.75
C VAL A 63 -7.67 -18.02 8.43
N PRO A 64 -7.90 -18.67 7.27
CA PRO A 64 -7.39 -18.20 5.98
C PRO A 64 -8.23 -17.06 5.34
N PHE A 65 -9.46 -16.84 5.79
CA PHE A 65 -10.38 -15.86 5.20
C PHE A 65 -11.01 -14.98 6.27
N VAL A 66 -11.09 -13.68 5.98
CA VAL A 66 -11.73 -12.68 6.83
C VAL A 66 -12.71 -11.86 6.02
N LEU A 67 -13.93 -11.72 6.52
CA LEU A 67 -14.97 -10.89 5.91
C LEU A 67 -15.06 -9.55 6.63
N ILE A 68 -14.69 -8.48 5.94
CA ILE A 68 -14.84 -7.10 6.44
C ILE A 68 -16.13 -6.51 5.86
N ARG A 69 -17.04 -6.06 6.73
CA ARG A 69 -18.30 -5.40 6.35
C ARG A 69 -18.26 -3.92 6.69
N GLY A 70 -18.94 -3.10 5.88
CA GLY A 70 -19.00 -1.65 6.10
C GLY A 70 -17.67 -0.93 5.88
N ALA A 71 -16.73 -1.55 5.15
CA ALA A 71 -15.49 -0.89 4.79
C ALA A 71 -15.80 0.37 3.96
N PRO A 72 -15.25 1.54 4.32
CA PRO A 72 -15.48 2.77 3.56
C PRO A 72 -14.61 2.72 2.30
N VAL A 73 -14.99 1.94 1.30
CA VAL A 73 -14.29 1.81 0.02
C VAL A 73 -15.23 2.13 -1.14
N GLU A 74 -14.68 2.64 -2.23
CA GLU A 74 -15.42 2.85 -3.47
C GLU A 74 -15.46 1.52 -4.23
N MET A 75 -16.65 0.98 -4.46
CA MET A 75 -16.84 -0.28 -5.17
C MET A 75 -16.83 -0.05 -6.69
N GLY A 76 -16.25 -0.98 -7.44
CA GLY A 76 -16.17 -0.86 -8.90
C GLY A 76 -15.06 -1.70 -9.51
N GLN A 77 -14.82 -1.50 -10.81
CA GLN A 77 -13.68 -2.08 -11.50
C GLN A 77 -12.53 -1.07 -11.52
N PHE A 78 -11.40 -1.48 -10.95
CA PHE A 78 -10.20 -0.66 -10.86
C PHE A 78 -8.99 -1.47 -11.31
N ASN A 79 -7.94 -0.78 -11.75
CA ASN A 79 -6.70 -1.43 -12.16
C ASN A 79 -6.01 -2.04 -10.93
N PRO A 80 -5.79 -3.36 -10.85
CA PRO A 80 -5.07 -3.98 -9.73
C PRO A 80 -3.63 -3.47 -9.58
N ASP A 81 -3.03 -2.99 -10.67
CA ASP A 81 -1.66 -2.49 -10.67
C ASP A 81 -1.51 -1.10 -10.04
N GLU A 82 -2.59 -0.41 -9.65
CA GLU A 82 -2.48 0.91 -8.98
C GLU A 82 -1.78 0.85 -7.62
N LEU A 83 -1.65 -0.34 -7.02
CA LEU A 83 -0.88 -0.57 -5.79
C LEU A 83 0.63 -0.59 -6.03
N LYS A 84 1.07 -0.77 -7.27
CA LYS A 84 2.49 -0.87 -7.63
C LYS A 84 3.07 0.53 -7.81
N ILE A 85 4.30 0.70 -7.37
CA ILE A 85 5.09 1.92 -7.59
C ILE A 85 6.32 1.57 -8.42
N GLU A 86 6.65 2.43 -9.37
CA GLU A 86 7.89 2.31 -10.15
C GLU A 86 9.11 2.39 -9.22
N PRO A 87 10.16 1.57 -9.45
CA PRO A 87 11.37 1.53 -8.63
C PRO A 87 12.03 2.92 -8.42
N GLU A 88 12.00 3.77 -9.44
CA GLU A 88 12.55 5.13 -9.45
C GLU A 88 11.76 6.09 -8.55
N LYS A 89 10.47 5.81 -8.32
CA LYS A 89 9.57 6.59 -7.46
C LYS A 89 9.50 6.03 -6.04
N CYS A 90 10.00 4.82 -5.81
CA CYS A 90 10.01 4.17 -4.49
C CYS A 90 11.07 4.81 -3.58
N ALA A 91 10.66 5.33 -2.42
CA ALA A 91 11.57 5.98 -1.48
C ALA A 91 12.74 5.10 -1.03
N TYR A 92 12.52 3.79 -0.92
CA TYR A 92 13.55 2.84 -0.51
C TYR A 92 14.45 2.40 -1.66
N PHE A 93 13.86 2.18 -2.84
CA PHE A 93 14.57 1.56 -3.95
C PHE A 93 15.27 2.58 -4.85
N ARG A 94 14.77 3.82 -4.91
CA ARG A 94 15.29 4.89 -5.77
C ARG A 94 16.80 5.10 -5.62
N PRO A 95 17.40 5.20 -4.43
CA PRO A 95 18.85 5.41 -4.31
C PRO A 95 19.68 4.25 -4.89
N LEU A 96 19.22 3.00 -4.67
CA LEU A 96 19.87 1.79 -5.18
C LEU A 96 19.71 1.65 -6.70
N TYR A 97 18.58 2.10 -7.23
CA TYR A 97 18.31 2.03 -8.65
C TYR A 97 19.14 3.06 -9.43
N LEU A 98 19.23 4.29 -8.93
CA LEU A 98 19.98 5.37 -9.58
C LEU A 98 21.48 5.09 -9.59
N SER A 99 22.06 4.54 -8.51
CA SER A 99 23.48 4.18 -8.48
C SER A 99 23.85 3.16 -9.57
N ARG A 100 22.96 2.18 -9.81
CA ARG A 100 23.15 1.15 -10.84
C ARG A 100 23.03 1.71 -12.26
N LEU A 101 22.20 2.72 -12.48
CA LEU A 101 22.11 3.41 -13.77
C LEU A 101 23.36 4.25 -14.06
N THR A 102 23.91 4.93 -13.05
CA THR A 102 25.15 5.69 -13.22
C THR A 102 26.33 4.79 -13.59
N GLU A 103 26.48 3.63 -12.94
CA GLU A 103 27.53 2.65 -13.27
C GLU A 103 27.43 2.12 -14.70
N ARG A 104 26.20 1.89 -15.20
CA ARG A 104 25.94 1.45 -16.58
C ARG A 104 26.18 2.53 -17.63
N SER A 105 26.12 3.81 -17.27
CA SER A 105 26.39 4.92 -18.20
C SER A 105 27.87 5.26 -18.34
N THR A 106 28.70 4.79 -17.40
CA THR A 106 30.16 4.99 -17.37
C THR A 106 30.96 3.81 -17.95
N SER A 107 30.28 2.76 -18.38
CA SER A 107 30.86 1.61 -19.11
C SER A 107 30.44 1.66 -20.58
#